data_AF-A0A6N9CAW2-F1
#
_entry.id   AF-A0A6N9CAW2-F1
#
_cell.length_a   1.000
_cell.length_b   1.000
_cell.length_c   1.000
_cell.angle_alpha   90.00
_cell.angle_beta   90.00
_cell.angle_gamma   90.00
#
_symmetry.space_group_name_H-M   'P 1'
#
loop_
_entity.id
_entity.type
_entity.pdbx_description
1 polymer ?
#
loop_
_entity_poly.entity_id
_entity_poly.type
_entity_poly.pdbx_seq_one_letter_code
_entity_poly.pdbx_strand_id
1 'polypeptide(L)'
;MSDRVPNIPTRKAPILITIFVIILLIGLGLPVVLSLLDSTPPILTVNGIEKDKWHRGALTLEIFATDEKTGLGSLIVQIDDGPLSPLSLTEGESTLWTLQTSAFRDGLHTVAVTATDRSLHKNQTRYAVPFYIDNTPPTLDVRQETFHVGQGRTLALFLQADEPLSNIEGQLFDKAIVFYLVSSESSYRSFLGVSVTMTVQNYPLTVRAADLVGNETEQIFEVEVTKTAFARGGYITLSPQKQKIMMDRSKSREDNAKRGTAYAKAGRTSEQFWEGMFICPTEGRLTSPFGKYREYNTGVRRHHYGTDIANVVGTPIYASNSGIVTLADGLHI
;
A
#
# COMPACT_ATOMS: atom_id res chain seq x y z
N MET A 1 -83.07 -87.06 9.59
CA MET A 1 -83.34 -85.73 9.00
C MET A 1 -82.72 -84.69 9.93
N SER A 2 -81.52 -84.18 9.62
CA SER A 2 -80.95 -82.91 10.10
C SER A 2 -79.44 -82.88 9.83
N ASP A 3 -79.05 -82.45 8.64
CA ASP A 3 -77.66 -82.04 8.37
C ASP A 3 -77.50 -80.56 8.71
N ARG A 4 -76.56 -80.24 9.62
CA ARG A 4 -76.12 -78.87 9.92
C ARG A 4 -74.93 -78.51 9.03
N VAL A 5 -75.08 -77.47 8.22
CA VAL A 5 -73.97 -76.83 7.50
C VAL A 5 -73.34 -75.76 8.43
N PRO A 6 -71.99 -75.71 8.59
CA PRO A 6 -71.34 -74.66 9.35
C PRO A 6 -71.13 -73.39 8.52
N ASN A 7 -71.41 -72.25 9.13
CA ASN A 7 -71.30 -70.92 8.54
C ASN A 7 -69.84 -70.42 8.64
N ILE A 8 -69.18 -70.20 7.51
CA ILE A 8 -67.82 -69.64 7.44
C ILE A 8 -67.93 -68.11 7.39
N PRO A 9 -67.31 -67.35 8.32
CA PRO A 9 -67.36 -65.89 8.27
C PRO A 9 -66.47 -65.39 7.12
N THR A 10 -67.06 -64.64 6.20
CA THR A 10 -66.32 -63.98 5.11
C THR A 10 -65.50 -62.81 5.68
N ARG A 11 -64.17 -62.94 5.65
CA ARG A 11 -63.21 -61.85 5.94
C ARG A 11 -63.41 -60.72 4.91
N LYS A 12 -64.24 -59.72 5.23
CA LYS A 12 -64.37 -58.45 4.48
C LYS A 12 -63.26 -57.43 4.79
N ALA A 13 -62.23 -57.81 5.55
CA ALA A 13 -61.14 -56.93 5.96
C ALA A 13 -60.07 -56.57 4.88
N PRO A 14 -59.81 -57.31 3.78
CA PRO A 14 -58.61 -57.04 2.97
C PRO A 14 -58.73 -55.84 2.02
N ILE A 15 -59.91 -55.56 1.46
CA ILE A 15 -60.09 -54.50 0.43
C ILE A 15 -60.01 -53.10 1.06
N LEU A 16 -60.57 -52.91 2.26
CA LEU A 16 -60.54 -51.62 2.95
C LEU A 16 -59.12 -51.22 3.37
N ILE A 17 -58.30 -52.19 3.77
CA ILE A 17 -56.90 -51.98 4.14
C ILE A 17 -56.08 -51.55 2.92
N THR A 18 -56.29 -52.17 1.76
CA THR A 18 -55.57 -51.81 0.53
C THR A 18 -55.92 -50.39 0.04
N ILE A 19 -57.20 -49.99 0.09
CA ILE A 19 -57.63 -48.62 -0.27
C ILE A 19 -57.04 -47.60 0.71
N PHE A 20 -57.04 -47.92 2.01
CA PHE A 20 -56.44 -47.07 3.03
C PHE A 20 -54.93 -46.90 2.82
N VAL A 21 -54.20 -47.97 2.48
CA VAL A 21 -52.78 -47.92 2.15
C VAL A 21 -52.51 -47.09 0.90
N ILE A 22 -53.35 -47.20 -0.16
CA ILE A 22 -53.20 -46.38 -1.37
C ILE A 22 -53.48 -44.90 -1.10
N ILE A 23 -54.54 -44.58 -0.35
CA ILE A 23 -54.83 -43.18 0.05
C ILE A 23 -53.73 -42.64 0.96
N LEU A 24 -53.16 -43.47 1.84
CA LEU A 24 -52.02 -43.09 2.66
C LEU A 24 -50.77 -42.85 1.81
N LEU A 25 -50.48 -43.70 0.83
CA LEU A 25 -49.35 -43.53 -0.09
C LEU A 25 -49.52 -42.32 -1.02
N ILE A 26 -50.73 -42.04 -1.50
CA ILE A 26 -51.05 -40.84 -2.27
C ILE A 26 -51.00 -39.60 -1.36
N GLY A 27 -51.54 -39.68 -0.15
CA GLY A 27 -51.51 -38.59 0.84
C GLY A 27 -50.09 -38.26 1.32
N LEU A 28 -49.20 -39.27 1.38
CA LEU A 28 -47.77 -39.09 1.69
C LEU A 28 -46.96 -38.68 0.46
N GLY A 29 -47.33 -39.13 -0.75
CA GLY A 29 -46.60 -38.85 -1.99
C GLY A 29 -47.00 -37.55 -2.69
N LEU A 30 -48.25 -37.13 -2.60
CA LEU A 30 -48.76 -35.90 -3.21
C LEU A 30 -48.04 -34.64 -2.69
N PRO A 31 -47.75 -34.48 -1.39
CA PRO A 31 -46.95 -33.35 -0.90
C PRO A 31 -45.52 -33.33 -1.47
N VAL A 32 -44.90 -34.50 -1.65
CA VAL A 32 -43.55 -34.64 -2.25
C VAL A 32 -43.57 -34.30 -3.74
N VAL A 33 -44.62 -34.71 -4.47
CA VAL A 33 -44.78 -34.35 -5.89
C VAL A 33 -45.07 -32.85 -6.03
N LEU A 34 -45.87 -32.28 -5.13
CA LEU A 34 -46.18 -30.84 -5.14
C LEU A 34 -44.97 -29.98 -4.76
N SER A 35 -44.09 -30.43 -3.86
CA SER A 35 -42.86 -29.69 -3.53
C SER A 35 -41.89 -29.63 -4.70
N LEU A 36 -41.82 -30.69 -5.53
CA LEU A 36 -40.99 -30.71 -6.74
C LEU A 36 -41.45 -29.72 -7.84
N LEU A 37 -42.67 -29.19 -7.75
CA LEU A 37 -43.20 -28.14 -8.64
C LEU A 37 -42.89 -26.73 -8.13
N ASP A 38 -42.01 -26.59 -7.13
CA ASP A 38 -41.57 -25.28 -6.64
C ASP A 38 -41.00 -24.41 -7.76
N SER A 39 -41.26 -23.11 -7.65
CA SER A 39 -40.81 -22.05 -8.57
C SER A 39 -40.02 -20.97 -7.82
N THR A 40 -39.74 -21.19 -6.54
CA THR A 40 -38.96 -20.27 -5.70
C THR A 40 -37.49 -20.58 -5.91
N PRO A 41 -36.66 -19.63 -6.36
CA PRO A 41 -35.23 -19.87 -6.49
C PRO A 41 -34.53 -19.86 -5.11
N PRO A 42 -33.38 -20.55 -4.96
CA PRO A 42 -32.62 -20.55 -3.73
C PRO A 42 -32.19 -19.15 -3.27
N ILE A 43 -32.00 -18.95 -1.97
CA ILE A 43 -31.33 -17.76 -1.44
C ILE A 43 -29.82 -17.99 -1.54
N LEU A 44 -29.07 -16.98 -1.98
CA LEU A 44 -27.61 -17.03 -2.14
C LEU A 44 -26.97 -15.74 -1.61
N THR A 45 -26.00 -15.90 -0.71
CA THR A 45 -25.17 -14.80 -0.19
C THR A 45 -23.70 -15.16 -0.36
N VAL A 46 -22.89 -14.21 -0.83
CA VAL A 46 -21.45 -14.38 -1.04
C VAL A 46 -20.73 -13.24 -0.34
N ASN A 47 -19.91 -13.57 0.64
CA ASN A 47 -19.06 -12.64 1.39
C ASN A 47 -17.58 -12.82 1.00
N GLY A 48 -16.75 -11.84 1.33
CA GLY A 48 -15.30 -11.91 1.12
C GLY A 48 -14.83 -11.35 -0.23
N ILE A 49 -15.72 -10.77 -1.03
CA ILE A 49 -15.37 -10.06 -2.26
C ILE A 49 -16.24 -8.81 -2.46
N GLU A 50 -15.62 -7.75 -2.95
CA GLU A 50 -16.25 -6.47 -3.21
C GLU A 50 -16.14 -6.11 -4.69
N LYS A 51 -17.15 -5.39 -5.18
CA LYS A 51 -17.20 -4.93 -6.57
C LYS A 51 -16.08 -3.93 -6.85
N ASP A 52 -15.40 -4.11 -7.98
CA ASP A 52 -14.37 -3.20 -8.53
C ASP A 52 -13.17 -2.97 -7.58
N LYS A 53 -12.90 -3.92 -6.68
CA LYS A 53 -11.73 -3.90 -5.79
C LYS A 53 -10.60 -4.76 -6.35
N TRP A 54 -9.37 -4.33 -6.05
CA TRP A 54 -8.14 -5.01 -6.41
C TRP A 54 -7.76 -6.04 -5.34
N HIS A 55 -7.32 -7.21 -5.75
CA HIS A 55 -6.96 -8.33 -4.88
C HIS A 55 -5.70 -9.04 -5.36
N ARG A 56 -4.97 -9.62 -4.40
CA ARG A 56 -3.82 -10.51 -4.64
C ARG A 56 -3.75 -11.66 -3.64
N GLY A 57 -3.07 -12.72 -4.02
CA GLY A 57 -2.83 -13.90 -3.18
C GLY A 57 -4.05 -14.82 -3.09
N ALA A 58 -4.41 -15.21 -1.86
CA ALA A 58 -5.52 -16.11 -1.61
C ALA A 58 -6.78 -15.31 -1.25
N LEU A 59 -7.78 -15.34 -2.13
CA LEU A 59 -9.09 -14.72 -1.90
C LEU A 59 -10.09 -15.79 -1.44
N THR A 60 -10.51 -15.72 -0.18
CA THR A 60 -11.48 -16.67 0.39
C THR A 60 -12.87 -16.06 0.43
N LEU A 61 -13.81 -16.74 -0.22
CA LEU A 61 -15.22 -16.40 -0.23
C LEU A 61 -15.97 -17.29 0.76
N GLU A 62 -16.86 -16.69 1.54
CA GLU A 62 -17.81 -17.40 2.37
C GLU A 62 -19.18 -17.37 1.67
N ILE A 63 -19.68 -18.55 1.32
CA ILE A 63 -20.85 -18.71 0.46
C ILE A 63 -21.94 -19.42 1.27
N PHE A 64 -23.10 -18.79 1.34
CA PHE A 64 -24.31 -19.34 1.95
C PHE A 64 -25.35 -19.57 0.88
N ALA A 65 -25.94 -20.76 0.84
CA ALA A 65 -27.02 -21.06 -0.10
C ALA A 65 -28.07 -21.96 0.55
N THR A 66 -29.33 -21.52 0.50
CA THR A 66 -30.45 -22.22 1.16
C THR A 66 -31.65 -22.30 0.24
N ASP A 67 -32.43 -23.36 0.38
CA ASP A 67 -33.72 -23.53 -0.28
C ASP A 67 -34.66 -24.30 0.66
N GLU A 68 -35.74 -23.66 1.10
CA GLU A 68 -36.58 -24.21 2.18
C GLU A 68 -37.51 -25.35 1.73
N LYS A 69 -37.85 -25.42 0.43
CA LYS A 69 -38.90 -26.32 -0.07
C LYS A 69 -38.35 -27.59 -0.71
N THR A 70 -37.38 -27.46 -1.60
CA THR A 70 -36.79 -28.59 -2.34
C THR A 70 -35.37 -28.91 -1.92
N GLY A 71 -34.72 -27.96 -1.23
CA GLY A 71 -33.33 -28.04 -0.85
C GLY A 71 -32.41 -27.77 -2.04
N LEU A 72 -31.12 -27.60 -1.74
CA LEU A 72 -30.14 -27.25 -2.75
C LEU A 72 -29.74 -28.46 -3.62
N GLY A 73 -29.86 -28.31 -4.93
CA GLY A 73 -29.47 -29.32 -5.92
C GLY A 73 -28.00 -29.24 -6.29
N SER A 74 -27.51 -28.04 -6.59
CA SER A 74 -26.10 -27.81 -6.89
C SER A 74 -25.68 -26.38 -6.53
N LEU A 75 -24.43 -26.25 -6.09
CA LEU A 75 -23.75 -24.97 -5.94
C LEU A 75 -22.49 -25.01 -6.79
N ILE A 76 -22.31 -24.01 -7.66
CA ILE A 76 -21.15 -23.93 -8.54
C ILE A 76 -20.54 -22.53 -8.46
N VAL A 77 -19.22 -22.47 -8.52
CA VAL A 77 -18.46 -21.23 -8.67
C VAL A 77 -17.69 -21.26 -9.99
N GLN A 78 -17.58 -20.10 -10.63
CA GLN A 78 -16.88 -19.90 -11.88
C GLN A 78 -16.13 -18.57 -11.83
N ILE A 79 -14.92 -18.55 -12.38
CA ILE A 79 -14.17 -17.33 -12.67
C ILE A 79 -14.17 -17.14 -14.19
N ASP A 80 -14.63 -15.97 -14.64
CA ASP A 80 -14.82 -15.61 -16.04
C ASP A 80 -15.57 -16.71 -16.82
N ASP A 81 -15.05 -17.11 -17.98
CA ASP A 81 -15.51 -18.23 -18.79
C ASP A 81 -14.76 -19.54 -18.48
N GLY A 82 -14.11 -19.60 -17.31
CA GLY A 82 -13.36 -20.76 -16.85
C GLY A 82 -14.23 -21.97 -16.47
N PRO A 83 -13.62 -23.06 -15.97
CA PRO A 83 -14.34 -24.27 -15.61
C PRO A 83 -15.30 -24.04 -14.42
N LEU A 84 -16.48 -24.65 -14.51
CA LEU A 84 -17.45 -24.68 -13.41
C LEU A 84 -16.93 -25.59 -12.30
N SER A 85 -16.75 -25.03 -11.11
CA SER A 85 -16.25 -25.75 -9.93
C SER A 85 -17.41 -26.04 -8.98
N PRO A 86 -17.81 -27.30 -8.77
CA PRO A 86 -18.87 -27.63 -7.83
C PRO A 86 -18.40 -27.42 -6.39
N LEU A 87 -19.31 -26.93 -5.55
CA LEU A 87 -19.09 -26.68 -4.14
C LEU A 87 -20.03 -27.54 -3.29
N SER A 88 -19.51 -27.99 -2.15
CA SER A 88 -20.26 -28.74 -1.15
C SER A 88 -20.48 -27.86 0.08
N LEU A 89 -21.71 -27.80 0.57
CA LEU A 89 -22.06 -27.12 1.82
C LEU A 89 -21.70 -28.01 3.02
N THR A 90 -21.32 -27.37 4.13
CA THR A 90 -21.10 -28.00 5.43
C THR A 90 -22.40 -28.08 6.25
N GLU A 91 -22.37 -28.65 7.45
CA GLU A 91 -23.54 -28.84 8.36
C GLU A 91 -24.26 -27.53 8.80
N GLY A 92 -23.94 -26.37 8.23
CA GLY A 92 -24.58 -25.07 8.50
C GLY A 92 -24.89 -24.26 7.24
N GLU A 93 -25.22 -24.92 6.12
CA GLU A 93 -25.63 -24.30 4.85
C GLU A 93 -24.63 -23.30 4.24
N SER A 94 -23.36 -23.42 4.64
CA SER A 94 -22.26 -22.56 4.23
C SER A 94 -21.06 -23.36 3.75
N THR A 95 -20.22 -22.73 2.93
CA THR A 95 -18.95 -23.28 2.47
C THR A 95 -17.93 -22.17 2.26
N LEU A 96 -16.65 -22.53 2.39
CA LEU A 96 -15.53 -21.65 2.08
C LEU A 96 -14.92 -22.08 0.76
N TRP A 97 -14.71 -21.12 -0.14
CA TRP A 97 -14.02 -21.34 -1.39
C TRP A 97 -12.88 -20.36 -1.54
N THR A 98 -11.69 -20.86 -1.88
CA THR A 98 -10.49 -20.03 -2.00
C THR A 98 -10.00 -20.01 -3.44
N LEU A 99 -9.88 -18.80 -3.99
CA LEU A 99 -9.23 -18.51 -5.25
C LEU A 99 -7.75 -18.18 -5.02
N GLN A 100 -6.86 -18.82 -5.76
CA GLN A 100 -5.45 -18.42 -5.84
C GLN A 100 -5.29 -17.46 -7.03
N THR A 101 -5.13 -16.16 -6.78
CA THR A 101 -5.06 -15.15 -7.85
C THR A 101 -3.83 -15.30 -8.73
N SER A 102 -2.77 -15.95 -8.22
CA SER A 102 -1.54 -16.23 -8.95
C SER A 102 -1.73 -17.14 -10.18
N ALA A 103 -2.86 -17.83 -10.29
CA ALA A 103 -3.23 -18.63 -11.45
C ALA A 103 -3.89 -17.80 -12.57
N PHE A 104 -4.17 -16.51 -12.33
CA PHE A 104 -4.88 -15.62 -13.22
C PHE A 104 -3.96 -14.46 -13.65
N ARG A 105 -4.28 -13.87 -14.79
CA ARG A 105 -3.57 -12.67 -15.26
C ARG A 105 -4.06 -11.46 -14.48
N ASP A 106 -3.32 -10.38 -14.56
CA ASP A 106 -3.77 -9.14 -13.95
C ASP A 106 -4.86 -8.49 -14.81
N GLY A 107 -5.73 -7.72 -14.15
CA GLY A 107 -6.83 -7.01 -14.78
C GLY A 107 -8.20 -7.44 -14.25
N LEU A 108 -9.22 -7.16 -15.05
CA LEU A 108 -10.62 -7.38 -14.68
C LEU A 108 -11.00 -8.85 -14.79
N HIS A 109 -11.56 -9.38 -13.70
CA HIS A 109 -12.13 -10.71 -13.60
C HIS A 109 -13.56 -10.64 -13.05
N THR A 110 -14.34 -11.69 -13.28
CA THR A 110 -15.67 -11.84 -12.70
C THR A 110 -15.77 -13.17 -11.97
N VAL A 111 -16.13 -13.15 -10.69
CA VAL A 111 -16.55 -14.38 -9.99
C VAL A 111 -18.06 -14.49 -10.05
N ALA A 112 -18.54 -15.66 -10.44
CA ALA A 112 -19.95 -16.00 -10.47
C ALA A 112 -20.21 -17.24 -9.61
N VAL A 113 -21.16 -17.12 -8.68
CA VAL A 113 -21.67 -18.23 -7.89
C VAL A 113 -23.11 -18.48 -8.31
N THR A 114 -23.45 -19.72 -8.63
CA THR A 114 -24.81 -20.11 -9.04
C THR A 114 -25.32 -21.22 -8.13
N ALA A 115 -26.46 -20.97 -7.48
CA ALA A 115 -27.20 -21.95 -6.71
C ALA A 115 -28.39 -22.44 -7.53
N THR A 116 -28.57 -23.76 -7.63
CA THR A 116 -29.70 -24.41 -8.30
C THR A 116 -30.42 -25.30 -7.31
N ASP A 117 -31.74 -25.21 -7.24
CA ASP A 117 -32.58 -26.06 -6.38
C ASP A 117 -32.73 -27.50 -6.91
N ARG A 118 -33.51 -28.34 -6.20
CA ARG A 118 -33.86 -29.72 -6.64
C ARG A 118 -35.23 -29.81 -7.31
N SER A 119 -35.88 -28.68 -7.57
CA SER A 119 -37.18 -28.67 -8.24
C SER A 119 -37.08 -29.23 -9.67
N LEU A 120 -38.21 -29.60 -10.25
CA LEU A 120 -38.27 -29.98 -11.67
C LEU A 120 -37.93 -28.80 -12.59
N HIS A 121 -38.18 -27.58 -12.14
CA HIS A 121 -37.85 -26.35 -12.88
C HIS A 121 -36.38 -25.97 -12.78
N LYS A 122 -35.63 -26.54 -11.82
CA LYS A 122 -34.23 -26.21 -11.53
C LYS A 122 -34.06 -24.70 -11.38
N ASN A 123 -34.81 -24.10 -10.46
CA ASN A 123 -34.76 -22.65 -10.26
C ASN A 123 -33.36 -22.24 -9.80
N GLN A 124 -32.90 -21.08 -10.28
CA GLN A 124 -31.53 -20.62 -10.09
C GLN A 124 -31.45 -19.21 -9.52
N THR A 125 -30.49 -19.02 -8.62
CA THR A 125 -30.00 -17.70 -8.21
C THR A 125 -28.53 -17.60 -8.57
N ARG A 126 -28.16 -16.49 -9.24
CA ARG A 126 -26.78 -16.22 -9.65
C ARG A 126 -26.30 -14.91 -9.04
N TYR A 127 -25.18 -14.97 -8.33
CA TYR A 127 -24.44 -13.82 -7.86
C TYR A 127 -23.18 -13.67 -8.73
N ALA A 128 -22.98 -12.52 -9.37
CA ALA A 128 -21.80 -12.26 -10.18
C ALA A 128 -21.23 -10.89 -9.86
N VAL A 129 -19.94 -10.83 -9.53
CA VAL A 129 -19.26 -9.60 -9.13
C VAL A 129 -17.94 -9.43 -9.89
N PRO A 130 -17.74 -8.28 -10.57
CA PRO A 130 -16.46 -7.95 -11.15
C PRO A 130 -15.49 -7.49 -10.07
N PHE A 131 -14.23 -7.90 -10.19
CA PHE A 131 -13.12 -7.53 -9.33
C PHE A 131 -11.83 -7.48 -10.16
N TYR A 132 -10.78 -6.88 -9.60
CA TYR A 132 -9.48 -6.79 -10.26
C TYR A 132 -8.47 -7.70 -9.57
N ILE A 133 -7.65 -8.36 -10.37
CA ILE A 133 -6.48 -9.11 -9.91
C ILE A 133 -5.24 -8.30 -10.26
N ASP A 134 -4.32 -8.21 -9.31
CA ASP A 134 -3.00 -7.65 -9.54
C ASP A 134 -1.94 -8.44 -8.76
N ASN A 135 -1.13 -9.19 -9.51
CA ASN A 135 -0.02 -9.97 -8.99
C ASN A 135 1.34 -9.40 -9.40
N THR A 136 1.38 -8.26 -10.12
CA THR A 136 2.61 -7.71 -10.67
C THR A 136 3.16 -6.64 -9.73
N PRO A 137 4.42 -6.76 -9.27
CA PRO A 137 5.06 -5.68 -8.53
C PRO A 137 5.15 -4.39 -9.34
N PRO A 138 5.04 -3.22 -8.68
CA PRO A 138 5.18 -1.94 -9.36
C PRO A 138 6.57 -1.79 -9.97
N THR A 139 6.66 -1.10 -11.10
CA THR A 139 7.93 -0.70 -11.70
C THR A 139 8.27 0.74 -11.36
N LEU A 140 9.56 1.00 -11.14
CA LEU A 140 10.08 2.32 -10.77
C LEU A 140 11.02 2.81 -11.86
N ASP A 141 10.83 4.06 -12.29
CA ASP A 141 11.73 4.77 -13.18
C ASP A 141 12.29 6.01 -12.46
N VAL A 142 13.59 6.22 -12.55
CA VAL A 142 14.27 7.38 -11.94
C VAL A 142 14.83 8.26 -13.04
N ARG A 143 14.51 9.55 -12.99
CA ARG A 143 14.96 10.49 -14.01
C ARG A 143 16.49 10.61 -14.03
N GLN A 144 17.06 10.70 -15.23
CA GLN A 144 18.51 10.67 -15.46
C GLN A 144 19.28 11.76 -14.70
N GLU A 145 18.68 12.92 -14.45
CA GLU A 145 19.30 14.01 -13.71
C GLU A 145 19.62 13.64 -12.25
N THR A 146 19.01 12.56 -11.73
CA THR A 146 19.26 12.03 -10.39
C THR A 146 20.59 11.26 -10.31
N PHE A 147 21.13 10.75 -11.41
CA PHE A 147 22.28 9.84 -11.36
C PHE A 147 23.63 10.54 -11.19
N HIS A 148 23.70 11.87 -11.27
CA HIS A 148 24.95 12.61 -11.13
C HIS A 148 24.79 13.84 -10.25
N VAL A 149 25.66 13.96 -9.23
CA VAL A 149 25.61 15.11 -8.32
C VAL A 149 27.01 15.48 -7.83
N GLY A 150 27.31 16.78 -7.85
CA GLY A 150 28.58 17.29 -7.33
C GLY A 150 28.61 17.29 -5.80
N GLN A 151 29.79 17.07 -5.21
CA GLN A 151 30.02 17.35 -3.79
C GLN A 151 29.48 18.72 -3.37
N GLY A 152 28.79 18.81 -2.23
CA GLY A 152 28.24 20.08 -1.75
C GLY A 152 27.01 20.59 -2.49
N ARG A 153 26.45 19.83 -3.42
CA ARG A 153 25.19 20.15 -4.09
C ARG A 153 24.01 19.43 -3.43
N THR A 154 22.81 19.85 -3.80
CA THR A 154 21.58 19.12 -3.48
C THR A 154 21.27 18.21 -4.66
N LEU A 155 21.19 16.92 -4.38
CA LEU A 155 20.61 15.94 -5.29
C LEU A 155 19.08 16.12 -5.28
N ALA A 156 18.50 16.37 -6.45
CA ALA A 156 17.07 16.29 -6.64
C ALA A 156 16.76 14.93 -7.28
N LEU A 157 15.94 14.15 -6.59
CA LEU A 157 15.54 12.81 -7.01
C LEU A 157 14.09 12.86 -7.47
N PHE A 158 13.83 12.37 -8.67
CA PHE A 158 12.49 12.24 -9.23
C PHE A 158 12.26 10.79 -9.63
N LEU A 159 11.22 10.20 -9.07
CA LEU A 159 10.84 8.81 -9.29
C LEU A 159 9.41 8.75 -9.82
N GLN A 160 9.20 7.89 -10.81
CA GLN A 160 7.93 7.61 -11.43
C GLN A 160 7.60 6.13 -11.18
N ALA A 161 6.46 5.84 -10.57
CA ALA A 161 5.91 4.48 -10.57
C ALA A 161 4.88 4.32 -11.69
N ASP A 162 4.73 3.13 -12.24
CA ASP A 162 3.72 2.81 -13.25
C ASP A 162 2.29 2.73 -12.68
N GLU A 163 2.17 2.63 -11.36
CA GLU A 163 0.90 2.55 -10.64
C GLU A 163 0.95 3.24 -9.26
N PRO A 164 -0.19 3.45 -8.57
CA PRO A 164 -0.23 4.02 -7.23
C PRO A 164 0.44 3.15 -6.16
N LEU A 165 1.30 3.75 -5.34
CA LEU A 165 1.98 3.06 -4.25
C LEU A 165 1.28 3.27 -2.91
N SER A 166 1.19 2.21 -2.10
CA SER A 166 0.81 2.30 -0.69
C SER A 166 1.98 2.74 0.20
N ASN A 167 3.20 2.37 -0.18
CA ASN A 167 4.43 2.74 0.52
C ASN A 167 5.60 2.93 -0.46
N ILE A 168 6.52 3.83 -0.09
CA ILE A 168 7.80 4.02 -0.77
C ILE A 168 8.88 4.38 0.25
N GLU A 169 9.96 3.62 0.22
CA GLU A 169 11.13 3.80 1.08
C GLU A 169 12.38 3.90 0.22
N GLY A 170 13.30 4.75 0.61
CA GLY A 170 14.59 4.86 -0.08
C GLY A 170 15.74 5.00 0.89
N GLN A 171 16.91 4.58 0.45
CA GLN A 171 18.15 4.76 1.18
C GLN A 171 19.26 5.21 0.23
N LEU A 172 19.99 6.25 0.64
CA LEU A 172 21.19 6.72 -0.05
C LEU A 172 22.15 7.32 0.99
N PHE A 173 23.46 7.10 0.82
CA PHE A 173 24.49 7.56 1.76
C PHE A 173 24.25 7.10 3.22
N ASP A 174 23.75 5.87 3.38
CA ASP A 174 23.34 5.28 4.67
C ASP A 174 22.23 6.06 5.39
N LYS A 175 21.47 6.89 4.66
CA LYS A 175 20.36 7.68 5.20
C LYS A 175 19.06 7.30 4.52
N ALA A 176 18.01 7.20 5.32
CA ALA A 176 16.64 7.09 4.81
C ALA A 176 16.27 8.34 4.01
N ILE A 177 15.58 8.12 2.90
CA ILE A 177 15.05 9.14 2.00
C ILE A 177 13.56 9.30 2.29
N VAL A 178 13.10 10.54 2.40
CA VAL A 178 11.68 10.87 2.43
C VAL A 178 11.25 11.23 1.01
N PHE A 179 10.20 10.58 0.51
CA PHE A 179 9.59 10.89 -0.77
C PHE A 179 8.30 11.69 -0.58
N TYR A 180 8.12 12.71 -1.40
CA TYR A 180 6.92 13.54 -1.43
C TYR A 180 6.18 13.30 -2.75
N LEU A 181 4.89 12.99 -2.67
CA LEU A 181 4.03 12.85 -3.85
C LEU A 181 3.90 14.21 -4.57
N VAL A 182 4.12 14.21 -5.89
CA VAL A 182 4.14 15.40 -6.74
C VAL A 182 2.84 15.59 -7.50
N SER A 183 2.28 14.51 -8.03
CA SER A 183 1.06 14.51 -8.82
C SER A 183 0.24 13.23 -8.56
N SER A 184 -0.99 13.20 -9.06
CA SER A 184 -1.87 12.02 -9.06
C SER A 184 -1.36 10.87 -9.94
N GLU A 185 -0.31 11.08 -10.72
CA GLU A 185 0.27 10.08 -11.63
C GLU A 185 1.41 9.31 -10.96
N SER A 186 1.36 9.02 -9.66
CA SER A 186 2.41 8.23 -8.97
C SER A 186 3.84 8.76 -9.16
N SER A 187 3.98 10.08 -9.20
CA SER A 187 5.27 10.75 -9.30
C SER A 187 5.72 11.24 -7.93
N TYR A 188 6.96 10.93 -7.55
CA TYR A 188 7.54 11.21 -6.25
C TYR A 188 8.83 12.01 -6.40
N ARG A 189 9.10 12.88 -5.42
CA ARG A 189 10.35 13.64 -5.36
C ARG A 189 11.04 13.54 -4.01
N SER A 190 12.35 13.70 -4.00
CA SER A 190 13.12 13.92 -2.79
C SER A 190 14.30 14.87 -3.03
N PHE A 191 14.82 15.44 -1.94
CA PHE A 191 15.99 16.32 -1.97
C PHE A 191 16.99 15.88 -0.91
N LEU A 192 18.23 15.62 -1.33
CA LEU A 192 19.31 15.19 -0.45
C LEU A 192 20.54 16.07 -0.59
N GLY A 193 21.08 16.54 0.53
CA GLY A 193 22.35 17.26 0.54
C GLY A 193 23.53 16.28 0.41
N VAL A 194 24.40 16.52 -0.57
CA VAL A 194 25.68 15.80 -0.73
C VAL A 194 26.76 16.56 0.01
N SER A 195 27.51 15.89 0.89
CA SER A 195 28.58 16.55 1.66
C SER A 195 29.66 17.14 0.74
N VAL A 196 30.22 18.28 1.11
CA VAL A 196 31.42 18.85 0.44
C VAL A 196 32.65 17.95 0.56
N THR A 197 32.64 17.05 1.54
CA THR A 197 33.72 16.08 1.80
C THR A 197 33.32 14.64 1.43
N MET A 198 32.19 14.45 0.73
CA MET A 198 31.75 13.12 0.31
C MET A 198 32.83 12.45 -0.56
N THR A 199 33.09 11.16 -0.40
CA THR A 199 34.04 10.47 -1.30
C THR A 199 33.48 10.49 -2.73
N VAL A 200 34.35 10.72 -3.72
CA VAL A 200 33.97 10.71 -5.14
C VAL A 200 33.94 9.26 -5.59
N GLN A 201 32.74 8.74 -5.83
CA GLN A 201 32.45 7.38 -6.27
C GLN A 201 30.96 7.25 -6.61
N ASN A 202 30.55 6.08 -7.07
CA ASN A 202 29.14 5.72 -7.15
C ASN A 202 28.63 5.26 -5.78
N TYR A 203 27.39 5.63 -5.47
CA TYR A 203 26.69 5.22 -4.27
C TYR A 203 25.38 4.54 -4.63
N PRO A 204 25.04 3.41 -3.98
CA PRO A 204 23.78 2.74 -4.23
C PRO A 204 22.63 3.57 -3.66
N LEU A 205 21.67 3.86 -4.52
CA LEU A 205 20.33 4.31 -4.16
C LEU A 205 19.43 3.07 -4.16
N THR A 206 19.07 2.59 -2.99
CA THR A 206 18.09 1.49 -2.85
C THR A 206 16.71 2.09 -2.68
N VAL A 207 15.75 1.66 -3.50
CA VAL A 207 14.34 2.04 -3.39
C VAL A 207 13.49 0.78 -3.25
N ARG A 208 12.64 0.76 -2.23
CA ARG A 208 11.62 -0.27 -2.01
C ARG A 208 10.25 0.38 -2.14
N ALA A 209 9.34 -0.27 -2.84
CA ALA A 209 7.98 0.24 -3.00
C ALA A 209 6.97 -0.90 -2.96
N ALA A 210 5.76 -0.58 -2.54
CA ALA A 210 4.62 -1.49 -2.56
C ALA A 210 3.43 -0.81 -3.22
N ASP A 211 2.72 -1.52 -4.09
CA ASP A 211 1.45 -1.06 -4.67
C ASP A 211 0.31 -1.05 -3.63
N LEU A 212 -0.93 -0.78 -4.04
CA LEU A 212 -2.09 -0.72 -3.15
C LEU A 212 -2.59 -2.08 -2.66
N VAL A 213 -2.24 -3.19 -3.33
CA VAL A 213 -2.62 -4.54 -2.91
C VAL A 213 -1.52 -5.26 -2.13
N GLY A 214 -0.30 -4.73 -2.17
CA GLY A 214 0.90 -5.18 -1.46
C GLY A 214 1.89 -5.98 -2.30
N ASN A 215 1.90 -5.92 -3.64
CA ASN A 215 3.06 -6.42 -4.38
C ASN A 215 4.24 -5.48 -4.16
N GLU A 216 5.43 -6.04 -3.95
CA GLU A 216 6.62 -5.31 -3.53
C GLU A 216 7.71 -5.38 -4.59
N THR A 217 8.41 -4.26 -4.77
CA THR A 217 9.57 -4.13 -5.66
C THR A 217 10.76 -3.58 -4.87
N GLU A 218 11.97 -4.02 -5.21
CA GLU A 218 13.21 -3.42 -4.75
C GLU A 218 14.10 -3.15 -5.95
N GLN A 219 14.51 -1.90 -6.12
CA GLN A 219 15.41 -1.50 -7.19
C GLN A 219 16.64 -0.78 -6.60
N ILE A 220 17.79 -1.05 -7.21
CA ILE A 220 19.06 -0.40 -6.85
C ILE A 220 19.53 0.38 -8.07
N PHE A 221 19.73 1.68 -7.87
CA PHE A 221 20.31 2.59 -8.84
C PHE A 221 21.68 3.06 -8.36
N GLU A 222 22.51 3.57 -9.27
CA GLU A 222 23.83 4.11 -8.95
C GLU A 222 23.82 5.63 -9.11
N VAL A 223 24.15 6.35 -8.03
CA VAL A 223 24.31 7.80 -8.03
C VAL A 223 25.80 8.13 -7.99
N GLU A 224 26.32 8.72 -9.06
CA GLU A 224 27.69 9.20 -9.13
C GLU A 224 27.85 10.52 -8.37
N VAL A 225 28.70 10.50 -7.35
CA VAL A 225 29.17 11.72 -6.68
C VAL A 225 30.42 12.23 -7.38
N THR A 226 30.31 13.39 -8.02
CA THR A 226 31.42 14.01 -8.74
C THR A 226 32.15 15.06 -7.91
N LYS A 227 33.43 15.29 -8.23
CA LYS A 227 34.25 16.30 -7.56
C LYS A 227 33.76 17.70 -7.89
N THR A 228 33.55 18.53 -6.87
CA THR A 228 33.25 19.96 -7.07
C THR A 228 34.48 20.83 -6.84
N ALA A 229 34.74 21.75 -7.78
CA ALA A 229 35.78 22.76 -7.63
C ALA A 229 35.28 23.90 -6.72
N PHE A 230 35.54 23.78 -5.42
CA PHE A 230 35.19 24.84 -4.46
C PHE A 230 36.12 26.05 -4.56
N ALA A 231 35.55 27.24 -4.36
CA ALA A 231 36.33 28.47 -4.24
C ALA A 231 37.42 28.31 -3.16
N ARG A 232 38.62 28.81 -3.47
CA ARG A 232 39.77 28.78 -2.56
C ARG A 232 40.20 30.21 -2.22
N GLY A 233 41.05 30.31 -1.20
CA GLY A 233 41.58 31.58 -0.72
C GLY A 233 40.66 32.25 0.30
N GLY A 234 41.26 33.04 1.18
CA GLY A 234 40.58 33.66 2.32
C GLY A 234 41.23 33.22 3.62
N TYR A 235 42.00 34.13 4.19
CA TYR A 235 42.51 34.02 5.55
C TYR A 235 41.57 34.80 6.47
N ILE A 236 40.93 34.11 7.41
CA ILE A 236 39.97 34.71 8.33
C ILE A 236 40.66 34.99 9.65
N THR A 237 40.85 36.27 9.94
CA THR A 237 41.41 36.73 11.21
C THR A 237 40.29 36.85 12.25
N LEU A 238 40.29 35.96 13.24
CA LEU A 238 39.39 36.01 14.37
C LEU A 238 39.98 36.86 15.51
N SER A 239 39.12 37.62 16.20
CA SER A 239 39.46 38.26 17.47
C SER A 239 39.91 37.24 18.53
N PRO A 240 40.74 37.60 19.52
CA PRO A 240 41.21 36.67 20.56
C PRO A 240 40.09 35.90 21.28
N GLN A 241 38.96 36.56 21.57
CA GLN A 241 37.79 35.92 22.20
C GLN A 241 37.18 34.83 21.32
N LYS A 242 36.98 35.11 20.02
CA LYS A 242 36.48 34.12 19.05
C LYS A 242 37.44 32.94 18.84
N GLN A 243 38.76 33.18 18.91
CA GLN A 243 39.73 32.09 18.86
C GLN A 243 39.58 31.15 20.06
N LYS A 244 39.42 31.72 21.27
CA LYS A 244 39.19 30.95 22.50
C LYS A 244 37.93 30.10 22.40
N ILE A 245 36.83 30.68 21.90
CA ILE A 245 35.55 29.95 21.72
C ILE A 245 35.71 28.85 20.66
N MET A 246 36.30 29.16 19.51
CA MET A 246 36.52 28.19 18.42
C MET A 246 37.34 26.97 18.87
N MET A 247 38.31 27.19 19.76
CA MET A 247 39.17 26.13 20.30
C MET A 247 38.57 25.40 21.51
N ASP A 248 37.47 25.90 22.07
CA ASP A 248 36.78 25.26 23.18
C ASP A 248 35.87 24.12 22.67
N ARG A 249 36.35 22.88 22.84
CA ARG A 249 35.62 21.68 22.44
C ARG A 249 34.31 21.48 23.20
N SER A 250 34.20 22.01 24.43
CA SER A 250 32.97 21.88 25.21
C SER A 250 31.83 22.67 24.57
N LYS A 251 32.13 23.90 24.12
CA LYS A 251 31.20 24.77 23.41
C LYS A 251 30.77 24.21 22.07
N SER A 252 31.73 23.69 21.30
CA SER A 252 31.42 22.98 20.05
C SER A 252 30.51 21.77 20.26
N ARG A 253 30.75 20.97 21.32
CA ARG A 253 29.90 19.81 21.65
C ARG A 253 28.48 20.24 22.05
N GLU A 254 28.34 21.28 22.87
CA GLU A 254 27.05 21.85 23.28
C GLU A 254 26.23 22.28 22.06
N ASP A 255 26.82 23.09 21.18
CA ASP A 255 26.16 23.56 19.95
C ASP A 255 25.81 22.42 18.99
N ASN A 256 26.71 21.44 18.84
CA ASN A 256 26.46 20.25 18.00
C ASN A 256 25.29 19.42 18.54
N ALA A 257 25.15 19.30 19.86
CA ALA A 257 24.03 18.59 20.48
C ALA A 257 22.70 19.31 20.20
N LYS A 258 22.65 20.64 20.40
CA LYS A 258 21.47 21.46 20.08
C LYS A 258 21.04 21.31 18.61
N ARG A 259 21.99 21.43 17.67
CA ARG A 259 21.71 21.24 16.23
C ARG A 259 21.30 19.81 15.89
N GLY A 260 21.96 18.82 16.48
CA GLY A 260 21.63 17.40 16.29
C GLY A 260 20.19 17.09 16.69
N THR A 261 19.74 17.58 17.84
CA THR A 261 18.34 17.46 18.28
C THR A 261 17.37 18.15 17.32
N ALA A 262 17.72 19.34 16.81
CA ALA A 262 16.90 20.07 15.85
C ALA A 262 16.77 19.33 14.51
N TYR A 263 17.87 18.82 13.96
CA TYR A 263 17.89 18.04 12.72
C TYR A 263 17.15 16.71 12.84
N ALA A 264 17.24 16.04 13.99
CA ALA A 264 16.52 14.80 14.25
C ALA A 264 14.99 14.97 14.26
N LYS A 265 14.48 16.17 14.59
CA LYS A 265 13.05 16.49 14.48
C LYS A 265 12.60 16.67 13.03
N ALA A 266 13.44 17.25 12.18
CA ALA A 266 13.11 17.52 10.78
C ALA A 266 13.01 16.24 9.93
N GLY A 267 13.75 15.18 10.26
CA GLY A 267 13.74 13.91 9.52
C GLY A 267 12.58 12.95 9.85
N ARG A 268 11.50 13.41 10.48
CA ARG A 268 10.43 12.55 11.02
C ARG A 268 9.05 12.73 10.40
N THR A 269 8.90 13.62 9.43
CA THR A 269 7.60 13.86 8.79
C THR A 269 7.64 13.47 7.32
N SER A 270 6.59 12.78 6.87
CA SER A 270 6.28 12.61 5.44
C SER A 270 5.51 13.82 4.88
N GLU A 271 5.07 14.73 5.74
CA GLU A 271 4.39 15.96 5.35
C GLU A 271 5.38 16.98 4.79
N GLN A 272 5.04 17.53 3.62
CA GLN A 272 5.79 18.62 3.04
C GLN A 272 5.31 19.96 3.61
N PHE A 273 6.15 20.64 4.40
CA PHE A 273 5.79 21.95 4.96
C PHE A 273 6.13 23.15 4.06
N TRP A 274 7.01 22.96 3.08
CA TRP A 274 7.38 24.03 2.14
C TRP A 274 6.43 24.03 0.94
N GLU A 275 6.22 25.22 0.37
CA GLU A 275 5.41 25.43 -0.82
C GLU A 275 6.17 26.29 -1.82
N GLY A 276 6.04 25.95 -3.11
CA GLY A 276 6.69 26.70 -4.18
C GLY A 276 8.22 26.80 -4.06
N MET A 277 8.77 27.87 -4.63
CA MET A 277 10.21 28.14 -4.65
C MET A 277 10.67 28.76 -3.33
N PHE A 278 11.87 28.40 -2.88
CA PHE A 278 12.52 29.07 -1.76
C PHE A 278 12.96 30.47 -2.16
N ILE A 279 12.78 31.44 -1.26
CA ILE A 279 13.27 32.81 -1.45
C ILE A 279 14.64 33.00 -0.81
N CYS A 280 15.40 33.99 -1.31
CA CYS A 280 16.52 34.52 -0.55
C CYS A 280 16.00 35.18 0.73
N PRO A 281 16.56 34.87 1.91
CA PRO A 281 16.02 35.33 3.19
C PRO A 281 16.24 36.83 3.42
N THR A 282 17.15 37.45 2.66
CA THR A 282 17.42 38.88 2.68
C THR A 282 18.15 39.29 1.40
N GLU A 283 18.06 40.56 1.03
CA GLU A 283 18.87 41.14 -0.05
C GLU A 283 20.28 41.47 0.46
N GLY A 284 21.27 41.51 -0.44
CA GLY A 284 22.62 41.95 -0.09
C GLY A 284 23.70 41.34 -0.98
N ARG A 285 24.95 41.73 -0.73
CA ARG A 285 26.09 41.26 -1.53
C ARG A 285 26.56 39.90 -1.01
N LEU A 286 26.63 38.90 -1.89
CA LEU A 286 27.27 37.63 -1.57
C LEU A 286 28.78 37.82 -1.37
N THR A 287 29.29 37.63 -0.15
CA THR A 287 30.71 37.84 0.19
C THR A 287 31.50 36.55 0.31
N SER A 288 30.86 35.47 0.72
CA SER A 288 31.48 34.15 0.76
C SER A 288 30.50 33.06 0.36
N PRO A 289 30.73 32.38 -0.78
CA PRO A 289 29.87 31.31 -1.23
C PRO A 289 29.99 30.05 -0.36
N PHE A 290 29.01 29.17 -0.49
CA PHE A 290 29.04 27.81 0.03
C PHE A 290 30.24 27.01 -0.48
N GLY A 291 30.74 26.12 0.38
CA GLY A 291 31.84 25.21 0.08
C GLY A 291 33.21 25.86 -0.01
N LYS A 292 33.33 27.19 0.03
CA LYS A 292 34.62 27.89 -0.02
C LYS A 292 35.55 27.38 1.08
N TYR A 293 36.78 27.02 0.71
CA TYR A 293 37.78 26.53 1.67
C TYR A 293 38.43 27.71 2.42
N ARG A 294 38.34 27.70 3.75
CA ARG A 294 38.80 28.78 4.64
C ARG A 294 39.94 28.32 5.54
N GLU A 295 40.91 29.20 5.73
CA GLU A 295 41.95 29.08 6.74
C GLU A 295 41.79 30.19 7.79
N TYR A 296 41.97 29.85 9.06
CA TYR A 296 41.80 30.78 10.17
C TYR A 296 43.17 31.07 10.81
N ASN A 297 43.29 32.22 11.47
CA ASN A 297 44.50 32.58 12.24
C ASN A 297 44.79 31.67 13.45
N THR A 298 43.94 30.68 13.67
CA THR A 298 44.11 29.61 14.65
C THR A 298 44.73 28.33 14.07
N GLY A 299 45.00 28.29 12.76
CA GLY A 299 45.50 27.12 12.02
C GLY A 299 44.40 26.14 11.58
N VAL A 300 43.15 26.35 12.01
CA VAL A 300 42.02 25.52 11.54
C VAL A 300 41.76 25.76 10.07
N ARG A 301 41.43 24.69 9.34
CA ARG A 301 41.04 24.74 7.92
C ARG A 301 39.74 23.96 7.72
N ARG A 302 38.75 24.59 7.11
CA ARG A 302 37.42 23.97 6.88
C ARG A 302 36.69 24.59 5.71
N HIS A 303 35.78 23.82 5.12
CA HIS A 303 34.80 24.35 4.18
C HIS A 303 33.79 25.26 4.87
N HIS A 304 33.28 26.24 4.12
CA HIS A 304 32.16 27.05 4.53
C HIS A 304 30.83 26.30 4.27
N TYR A 305 30.10 25.94 5.32
CA TYR A 305 28.85 25.17 5.20
C TYR A 305 27.59 26.04 4.99
N GLY A 306 27.77 27.33 4.73
CA GLY A 306 26.69 28.28 4.46
C GLY A 306 27.08 29.27 3.38
N THR A 307 26.26 30.30 3.19
CA THR A 307 26.55 31.42 2.30
C THR A 307 26.45 32.71 3.11
N ASP A 308 27.41 33.62 2.93
CA ASP A 308 27.41 34.90 3.63
C ASP A 308 26.85 35.99 2.72
N ILE A 309 25.76 36.61 3.16
CA ILE A 309 25.14 37.78 2.51
C ILE A 309 25.46 38.99 3.39
N ALA A 310 26.29 39.90 2.89
CA ALA A 310 26.69 41.10 3.63
C ALA A 310 25.55 42.11 3.68
N ASN A 311 25.23 42.56 4.89
CA ASN A 311 24.24 43.59 5.14
C ASN A 311 24.56 44.38 6.42
N VAL A 312 23.80 45.45 6.69
CA VAL A 312 23.90 46.27 7.90
C VAL A 312 23.18 45.63 9.08
N VAL A 313 23.63 45.93 10.30
CA VAL A 313 23.00 45.43 11.53
C VAL A 313 21.56 45.95 11.63
N GLY A 314 20.62 45.07 11.97
CA GLY A 314 19.19 45.40 12.05
C GLY A 314 18.40 45.09 10.79
N THR A 315 19.04 44.65 9.70
CA THR A 315 18.34 44.22 8.48
C THR A 315 17.41 43.03 8.78
N PRO A 316 16.12 43.09 8.39
CA PRO A 316 15.20 41.96 8.51
C PRO A 316 15.69 40.72 7.76
N ILE A 317 15.48 39.56 8.37
CA ILE A 317 15.69 38.24 7.79
C ILE A 317 14.36 37.51 7.76
N TYR A 318 13.94 37.07 6.58
CA TYR A 318 12.69 36.36 6.36
C TYR A 318 12.92 34.86 6.27
N ALA A 319 11.92 34.07 6.63
CA ALA A 319 11.94 32.63 6.40
C ALA A 319 11.98 32.37 4.88
N SER A 320 12.91 31.53 4.42
CA SER A 320 13.03 31.22 2.99
C SER A 320 11.86 30.41 2.43
N ASN A 321 11.08 29.75 3.30
CA ASN A 321 9.84 29.06 2.96
C ASN A 321 9.04 28.80 4.25
N SER A 322 7.81 28.30 4.11
CA SER A 322 6.97 27.79 5.20
C SER A 322 7.62 26.60 5.92
N GLY A 323 7.33 26.45 7.21
CA GLY A 323 7.92 25.39 8.03
C GLY A 323 7.70 25.59 9.52
N ILE A 324 8.33 24.72 10.32
CA ILE A 324 8.31 24.74 11.78
C ILE A 324 9.69 25.09 12.30
N VAL A 325 9.78 26.06 13.22
CA VAL A 325 11.04 26.40 13.89
C VAL A 325 11.44 25.28 14.84
N THR A 326 12.57 24.63 14.57
CA THR A 326 13.09 23.52 15.41
C THR A 326 14.19 23.95 16.40
N LEU A 327 14.81 25.11 16.17
CA LEU A 327 15.83 25.72 17.04
C LEU A 327 15.83 27.24 16.90
N ALA A 328 15.69 27.95 18.01
CA ALA A 328 15.88 29.40 18.13
C ALA A 328 16.61 29.69 19.44
N ASP A 329 17.94 29.68 19.40
CA ASP A 329 18.80 29.79 20.58
C ASP A 329 20.16 30.41 20.21
N GLY A 330 20.87 30.94 21.20
CA GLY A 330 22.26 31.37 21.05
C GLY A 330 23.20 30.18 20.91
N LEU A 331 24.10 30.25 19.92
CA LEU A 331 25.19 29.29 19.70
C LEU A 331 26.54 29.96 19.90
N HIS A 332 27.53 29.16 20.30
CA HIS A 332 28.92 29.54 20.46
C HIS A 332 29.68 29.40 19.12
N ILE A 333 29.27 30.20 18.11
CA ILE A 333 29.79 30.19 16.73
C ILE A 333 31.15 30.88 16.52
#